data_AF-A0A2N6G1B0-F1
#
_entry.id   AF-A0A2N6G1B0-F1
#
_cell.length_a   1.000
_cell.length_b   1.000
_cell.length_c   1.000
_cell.angle_alpha   90.00
_cell.angle_beta   90.00
_cell.angle_gamma   90.00
#
_symmetry.space_group_name_H-M   'P 1'
#
loop_
_entity.id
_entity.type
_entity.pdbx_description
1 polymer ?
#
loop_
_entity_poly.entity_id
_entity_poly.type
_entity_poly.pdbx_seq_one_letter_code
_entity_poly.pdbx_strand_id
1 'polypeptide(L)'
;MAGATPKLIKELREKSGAGMLDCKTALNECDGNIDEAMKYLRESGLAKAAKKAGNVAAEGLITILVNDDATKATMTEINSQTDFVAKNDQFIALVNDVTAHVQAEGCNEKEELLKTTINCVNFEEYLNSKIATIGENIVTRKMATISSDNGVVNGYVHLGKVGVMLAATCADGAKDKTKDILKKVAMHAASMKPTVISYKDLDAEFIESENKAIIADIEKLNEELVRLGKPLKNIPEFVSQVQLTDEAIAAAEAKMKEELIAEGKPEKIIGNIVKGKIARWIEDNTQLDKTYALLSQTYVMDDSMTVEQAIKACDESIEIVEYVRFELGEGIEKKEEDFAAEVAAQMA
;
A
#
# COMPACT_ATOMS: atom_id res chain seq x y z
N MET A 1 19.13 51.45 -14.34
CA MET A 1 18.24 50.71 -13.41
C MET A 1 19.02 49.50 -12.91
N ALA A 2 19.04 49.27 -11.60
CA ALA A 2 19.74 48.12 -11.00
C ALA A 2 18.91 46.85 -11.25
N GLY A 3 18.77 46.44 -12.52
CA GLY A 3 18.01 45.25 -12.90
C GLY A 3 18.69 43.95 -12.47
N ALA A 4 18.35 42.84 -13.12
CA ALA A 4 18.86 41.51 -12.78
C ALA A 4 20.38 41.36 -13.00
N THR A 5 21.19 41.74 -12.01
CA THR A 5 22.63 41.48 -12.01
C THR A 5 22.91 40.00 -11.73
N PRO A 6 24.02 39.40 -12.23
CA PRO A 6 24.35 38.01 -11.96
C PRO A 6 24.42 37.66 -10.47
N LYS A 7 24.86 38.60 -9.63
CA LYS A 7 24.91 38.43 -8.17
C LYS A 7 23.51 38.36 -7.56
N LEU A 8 22.62 39.27 -7.93
CA LEU A 8 21.23 39.28 -7.44
C LEU A 8 20.45 38.06 -7.93
N ILE A 9 20.67 37.63 -9.19
CA ILE A 9 20.05 36.42 -9.73
C ILE A 9 20.50 35.19 -8.94
N LYS A 10 21.81 35.08 -8.65
CA LYS A 10 22.35 33.98 -7.84
C LYS A 10 21.75 34.00 -6.43
N GLU A 11 21.70 35.15 -5.78
CA GLU A 11 21.12 35.29 -4.43
C GLU A 11 19.64 34.92 -4.41
N LEU A 12 18.83 35.45 -5.34
CA LEU A 12 17.41 35.13 -5.42
C LEU A 12 17.19 33.63 -5.71
N ARG A 13 18.01 33.03 -6.57
CA ARG A 13 17.95 31.60 -6.86
C ARG A 13 18.29 30.74 -5.66
N GLU A 14 19.29 31.12 -4.87
CA GLU A 14 19.66 30.42 -3.63
C GLU A 14 18.55 30.50 -2.58
N LYS A 15 17.84 31.64 -2.48
CA LYS A 15 16.71 31.82 -1.54
C LYS A 15 15.42 31.15 -1.99
N SER A 16 15.11 31.21 -3.29
CA SER A 16 13.81 30.75 -3.82
C SER A 16 13.82 29.33 -4.37
N GLY A 17 14.99 28.82 -4.80
CA GLY A 17 15.09 27.57 -5.55
C GLY A 17 14.57 27.66 -7.00
N ALA A 18 14.13 28.83 -7.47
CA ALA A 18 13.53 28.98 -8.79
C ALA A 18 14.55 28.90 -9.95
N GLY A 19 14.04 28.69 -11.17
CA GLY A 19 14.84 28.65 -12.38
C GLY A 19 15.61 29.96 -12.62
N MET A 20 16.76 29.87 -13.29
CA MET A 20 17.63 31.03 -13.57
C MET A 20 16.89 32.14 -14.31
N LEU A 21 16.13 31.78 -15.35
CA LEU A 21 15.38 32.74 -16.16
C LEU A 21 14.24 33.36 -15.36
N ASP A 22 13.57 32.58 -14.51
CA ASP A 22 12.49 33.07 -13.65
C ASP A 22 13.00 34.09 -12.64
N CYS A 23 14.14 33.82 -12.00
CA CYS A 23 14.79 34.77 -11.10
C CYS A 23 15.18 36.05 -11.83
N LYS A 24 15.71 35.92 -13.06
CA LYS A 24 16.07 37.08 -13.88
C LYS A 24 14.84 37.92 -14.25
N THR A 25 13.75 37.27 -14.66
CA THR A 25 12.49 37.95 -14.99
C THR A 25 11.92 38.65 -13.76
N ALA A 26 11.80 37.95 -12.63
CA ALA A 26 11.30 38.53 -11.39
C ALA A 26 12.11 39.75 -10.93
N LEU A 27 13.44 39.68 -11.02
CA LEU A 27 14.30 40.83 -10.68
C LEU A 27 14.16 41.99 -11.66
N ASN A 28 13.86 41.75 -12.93
CA ASN A 28 13.62 42.83 -13.89
C ASN A 28 12.27 43.49 -13.65
N GLU A 29 11.23 42.73 -13.33
CA GLU A 29 9.88 43.24 -13.02
C GLU A 29 9.83 43.96 -11.67
N CYS A 30 10.74 43.64 -10.75
CA CYS A 30 10.82 44.24 -9.42
C CYS A 30 12.03 45.17 -9.23
N ASP A 31 12.61 45.69 -10.32
CA ASP A 31 13.73 46.66 -10.28
C ASP A 31 14.93 46.24 -9.39
N GLY A 32 15.20 44.94 -9.33
CA GLY A 32 16.29 44.34 -8.53
C GLY A 32 15.98 44.15 -7.04
N ASN A 33 14.75 44.43 -6.59
CA ASN A 33 14.31 44.22 -5.22
C ASN A 33 14.07 42.72 -4.95
N ILE A 34 14.87 42.13 -4.06
CA ILE A 34 14.80 40.70 -3.72
C ILE A 34 13.46 40.32 -3.09
N ASP A 35 12.93 41.13 -2.17
CA ASP A 35 11.73 40.78 -1.41
C ASP A 35 10.47 40.85 -2.31
N GLU A 36 10.40 41.87 -3.17
CA GLU A 36 9.34 41.97 -4.17
C GLU A 36 9.47 40.87 -5.24
N ALA A 37 10.70 40.54 -5.68
CA ALA A 37 10.93 39.45 -6.60
C ALA A 37 10.55 38.08 -6.01
N MET A 38 10.74 37.87 -4.69
CA MET A 38 10.26 36.68 -3.99
C MET A 38 8.72 36.58 -4.03
N LYS A 39 8.02 37.70 -3.81
CA LYS A 39 6.56 37.76 -3.92
C LYS A 39 6.10 37.47 -5.36
N TYR A 40 6.78 38.05 -6.35
CA TYR A 40 6.51 37.79 -7.77
C TYR A 40 6.69 36.31 -8.13
N LEU A 41 7.77 35.67 -7.66
CA LEU A 41 8.01 34.24 -7.87
C LEU A 41 6.93 33.37 -7.25
N ARG A 42 6.41 33.75 -6.07
CA ARG A 42 5.29 33.05 -5.42
C ARG A 42 4.02 33.14 -6.27
N GLU A 43 3.62 34.34 -6.68
CA GLU A 43 2.42 34.55 -7.50
C GLU A 43 2.52 33.85 -8.87
N SER A 44 3.67 33.97 -9.54
CA SER A 44 3.90 33.27 -10.81
C SER A 44 4.01 31.74 -10.67
N GLY A 45 4.42 31.25 -9.50
CA GLY A 45 4.45 29.83 -9.15
C GLY A 45 3.06 29.20 -9.15
N LEU A 46 2.04 29.90 -8.63
CA LEU A 46 0.64 29.44 -8.66
C LEU A 46 0.17 29.18 -10.10
N ALA A 47 0.44 30.12 -11.00
CA ALA A 47 0.07 29.97 -12.41
C ALA A 47 0.82 28.80 -13.10
N LYS A 48 2.08 28.55 -12.72
CA LYS A 48 2.86 27.41 -13.24
C LYS A 48 2.34 26.07 -12.72
N ALA A 49 1.92 26.02 -11.46
CA ALA A 49 1.32 24.83 -10.87
C ALA A 49 -0.04 24.52 -11.51
N ALA A 50 -0.89 25.54 -11.68
CA ALA A 50 -2.18 25.38 -12.36
C ALA A 50 -2.03 24.83 -13.80
N LYS A 51 -1.01 25.26 -14.55
CA LYS A 51 -0.71 24.73 -15.89
C LYS A 51 -0.27 23.26 -15.90
N LYS A 52 0.24 22.74 -14.78
CA LYS A 52 0.71 21.36 -14.65
C LYS A 52 -0.33 20.43 -14.02
N ALA A 53 -1.32 20.97 -13.32
CA ALA A 53 -2.32 20.18 -12.59
C ALA A 53 -3.06 19.14 -13.45
N GLY A 54 -3.19 19.38 -14.76
CA GLY A 54 -3.80 18.44 -15.70
C GLY A 54 -2.91 17.28 -16.17
N ASN A 55 -1.62 17.30 -15.85
CA ASN A 55 -0.70 16.24 -16.23
C ASN A 55 -0.85 15.05 -15.31
N VAL A 56 -0.83 13.83 -15.87
CA VAL A 56 -0.94 12.60 -15.08
C VAL A 56 0.30 12.43 -14.20
N ALA A 57 0.08 12.31 -12.89
CA ALA A 57 1.13 12.05 -11.90
C ALA A 57 0.94 10.63 -11.34
N ALA A 58 1.59 9.64 -11.99
CA ALA A 58 1.46 8.22 -11.66
C ALA A 58 2.72 7.60 -11.04
N GLU A 59 3.82 8.35 -10.98
CA GLU A 59 5.03 7.99 -10.24
C GLU A 59 5.03 8.71 -8.88
N GLY A 60 6.12 8.62 -8.10
CA GLY A 60 6.24 9.31 -6.81
C GLY A 60 6.74 8.39 -5.70
N LEU A 61 6.35 8.68 -4.46
CA LEU A 61 6.77 7.94 -3.27
C LEU A 61 5.63 7.73 -2.28
N ILE A 62 5.64 6.56 -1.66
CA ILE A 62 4.95 6.28 -0.41
C ILE A 62 5.95 6.39 0.73
N THR A 63 5.56 7.08 1.81
CA THR A 63 6.37 7.23 3.03
C THR A 63 5.50 6.93 4.26
N ILE A 64 6.13 6.40 5.31
CA ILE A 64 5.51 6.13 6.60
C ILE A 64 6.31 6.85 7.69
N LEU A 65 5.61 7.56 8.57
CA LEU A 65 6.13 8.10 9.81
C LEU A 65 5.50 7.37 10.99
N VAL A 66 6.31 6.73 11.83
CA VAL A 66 5.91 6.16 13.12
C VAL A 66 6.46 7.08 14.21
N ASN A 67 5.64 7.46 15.18
CA ASN A 67 6.08 8.29 16.29
C ASN A 67 6.94 7.50 17.30
N ASP A 68 7.66 8.22 18.18
CA ASP A 68 8.69 7.63 19.05
C ASP A 68 8.18 6.54 19.99
N ASP A 69 6.93 6.65 20.47
CA ASP A 69 6.31 5.66 21.36
C ASP A 69 5.63 4.50 20.60
N ALA A 70 5.65 4.55 19.26
CA ALA A 70 4.98 3.61 18.38
C ALA A 70 3.49 3.43 18.67
N THR A 71 2.78 4.51 19.02
CA THR A 71 1.32 4.51 19.20
C THR A 71 0.56 5.11 18.02
N LYS A 72 1.25 5.83 17.12
CA LYS A 72 0.67 6.47 15.93
C LYS A 72 1.58 6.35 14.71
N ALA A 73 0.99 5.98 13.58
CA ALA A 73 1.67 5.87 12.30
C ALA A 73 0.87 6.52 11.19
N THR A 74 1.54 7.29 10.34
CA THR A 74 0.93 8.00 9.21
C THR A 74 1.63 7.59 7.93
N MET A 75 0.86 7.22 6.92
CA MET A 75 1.34 6.90 5.58
C MET A 75 0.76 7.87 4.57
N THR A 76 1.60 8.36 3.64
CA THR A 76 1.16 9.21 2.54
C THR A 76 1.68 8.69 1.21
N GLU A 77 0.84 8.73 0.18
CA GLU A 77 1.22 8.62 -1.23
C GLU A 77 1.28 10.03 -1.83
N ILE A 78 2.46 10.46 -2.26
CA ILE A 78 2.63 11.72 -2.98
C ILE A 78 3.20 11.40 -4.35
N ASN A 79 2.47 11.83 -5.38
CA ASN A 79 2.79 11.50 -6.75
C ASN A 79 3.56 12.61 -7.46
N SER A 80 4.42 12.20 -8.39
CA SER A 80 5.06 13.02 -9.42
C SER A 80 4.73 12.46 -10.80
N GLN A 81 5.15 13.16 -11.86
CA GLN A 81 4.94 12.67 -13.22
C GLN A 81 5.98 11.59 -13.57
N THR A 82 7.23 11.79 -13.17
CA THR A 82 8.34 10.90 -13.49
C THR A 82 8.99 10.28 -12.26
N ASP A 83 9.66 9.14 -12.44
CA ASP A 83 10.43 8.46 -11.40
C ASP A 83 11.77 9.16 -11.10
N PHE A 84 12.26 9.98 -12.03
CA PHE A 84 13.44 10.83 -11.82
C PHE A 84 13.20 11.86 -10.72
N VAL A 85 12.03 12.50 -10.71
CA VAL A 85 11.64 13.41 -9.62
C VAL A 85 11.46 12.66 -8.31
N ALA A 86 10.88 11.46 -8.33
CA ALA A 86 10.71 10.64 -7.13
C ALA A 86 12.05 10.31 -6.42
N LYS A 87 13.16 10.31 -7.15
CA LYS A 87 14.52 10.07 -6.62
C LYS A 87 15.26 11.35 -6.21
N ASN A 88 14.68 12.53 -6.45
CA ASN A 88 15.32 13.82 -6.17
C ASN A 88 15.20 14.20 -4.68
N ASP A 89 16.29 14.74 -4.10
CA ASP A 89 16.33 15.13 -2.69
C ASP A 89 15.26 16.15 -2.30
N GLN A 90 14.90 17.09 -3.18
CA GLN A 90 13.85 18.08 -2.89
C GLN A 90 12.47 17.44 -2.81
N PHE A 91 12.21 16.44 -3.65
CA PHE A 91 10.97 15.69 -3.62
C PHE A 91 10.92 14.77 -2.40
N ILE A 92 12.01 14.08 -2.08
CA ILE A 92 12.10 13.24 -0.87
C ILE A 92 11.87 14.08 0.38
N ALA A 93 12.48 15.27 0.48
CA ALA A 93 12.25 16.20 1.58
C ALA A 93 10.78 16.66 1.64
N LEU A 94 10.19 17.04 0.50
CA LEU A 94 8.77 17.38 0.42
C LEU A 94 7.88 16.26 0.95
N VAL A 95 8.14 15.02 0.55
CA VAL A 95 7.33 13.87 0.98
C VAL A 95 7.40 13.69 2.49
N ASN A 96 8.61 13.69 3.06
CA ASN A 96 8.80 13.57 4.50
C ASN A 96 8.13 14.71 5.29
N ASP A 97 8.30 15.96 4.82
CA ASP A 97 7.69 17.14 5.45
C ASP A 97 6.17 17.04 5.45
N VAL A 98 5.57 16.63 4.34
CA VAL A 98 4.11 16.45 4.21
C VAL A 98 3.63 15.30 5.08
N THR A 99 4.33 14.15 5.12
CA THR A 99 3.93 13.03 6.00
C THR A 99 3.95 13.45 7.47
N ALA A 100 4.99 14.16 7.90
CA ALA A 100 5.09 14.67 9.27
C ALA A 100 3.98 15.69 9.59
N HIS A 101 3.70 16.59 8.65
CA HIS A 101 2.63 17.57 8.78
C HIS A 101 1.24 16.93 8.87
N VAL A 102 0.95 15.93 8.01
CA VAL A 102 -0.30 15.16 8.06
C VAL A 102 -0.47 14.48 9.41
N GLN A 103 0.60 13.89 9.98
CA GLN A 103 0.53 13.27 11.29
C GLN A 103 0.26 14.28 12.41
N ALA A 104 0.90 15.45 12.35
CA ALA A 104 0.77 16.50 13.35
C ALA A 104 -0.62 17.14 13.35
N GLU A 105 -1.18 17.42 12.18
CA GLU A 105 -2.51 18.01 12.02
C GLU A 105 -3.64 16.97 12.15
N GLY A 106 -3.33 15.67 11.98
CA GLY A 106 -4.31 14.60 12.04
C GLY A 106 -5.25 14.55 10.83
N CYS A 107 -4.80 15.04 9.67
CA CYS A 107 -5.58 15.01 8.43
C CYS A 107 -5.68 13.59 7.87
N ASN A 108 -6.86 13.19 7.39
CA ASN A 108 -7.07 11.92 6.70
C ASN A 108 -7.52 12.10 5.25
N GLU A 109 -7.95 13.30 4.88
CA GLU A 109 -8.39 13.63 3.53
C GLU A 109 -7.63 14.84 2.97
N LYS A 110 -7.54 14.89 1.64
CA LYS A 110 -6.82 15.96 0.92
C LYS A 110 -7.44 17.33 1.20
N GLU A 111 -8.76 17.40 1.25
CA GLU A 111 -9.54 18.61 1.48
C GLU A 111 -9.29 19.22 2.87
N GLU A 112 -8.95 18.38 3.85
CA GLU A 112 -8.51 18.82 5.19
C GLU A 112 -7.10 19.38 5.10
N LEU A 113 -6.18 18.64 4.48
CA LEU A 113 -4.77 19.03 4.35
C LEU A 113 -4.61 20.40 3.67
N LEU A 114 -5.38 20.68 2.62
CA LEU A 114 -5.34 21.96 1.89
C LEU A 114 -5.70 23.18 2.75
N LYS A 115 -6.44 22.99 3.85
CA LYS A 115 -6.83 24.07 4.77
C LYS A 115 -5.78 24.35 5.85
N THR A 116 -4.78 23.48 5.98
CA THR A 116 -3.75 23.60 7.01
C THR A 116 -2.66 24.61 6.63
N THR A 117 -1.78 24.90 7.59
CA THR A 117 -0.62 25.79 7.40
C THR A 117 0.65 25.01 7.73
N ILE A 118 1.62 24.99 6.81
CA ILE A 118 2.92 24.35 6.99
C ILE A 118 4.00 25.41 6.79
N ASN A 119 5.00 25.47 7.67
CA ASN A 119 6.08 26.48 7.60
C ASN A 119 5.57 27.92 7.48
N CYS A 120 4.52 28.25 8.25
CA CYS A 120 3.89 29.59 8.29
C CYS A 120 3.23 30.05 6.97
N VAL A 121 2.98 29.14 6.03
CA VAL A 121 2.22 29.42 4.80
C VAL A 121 1.09 28.41 4.63
N ASN A 122 0.03 28.78 3.90
CA ASN A 122 -1.03 27.82 3.61
C ASN A 122 -0.46 26.61 2.83
N PHE A 123 -0.97 25.42 3.10
CA PHE A 123 -0.46 24.17 2.51
C PHE A 123 -0.53 24.16 0.98
N GLU A 124 -1.61 24.68 0.39
CA GLU A 124 -1.77 24.75 -1.06
C GLU A 124 -0.67 25.65 -1.68
N GLU A 125 -0.39 26.79 -1.04
CA GLU A 125 0.69 27.68 -1.46
C GLU A 125 2.06 27.02 -1.33
N TYR A 126 2.28 26.27 -0.24
CA TYR A 126 3.49 25.47 -0.04
C TYR A 126 3.67 24.46 -1.17
N LEU A 127 2.66 23.63 -1.45
CA LEU A 127 2.72 22.62 -2.51
C LEU A 127 2.94 23.26 -3.89
N ASN A 128 2.23 24.34 -4.21
CA ASN A 128 2.39 25.07 -5.46
C ASN A 128 3.79 25.65 -5.63
N SER A 129 4.42 26.12 -4.54
CA SER A 129 5.81 26.58 -4.58
C SER A 129 6.77 25.44 -4.97
N LYS A 130 6.53 24.24 -4.46
CA LYS A 130 7.35 23.05 -4.76
C LYS A 130 7.15 22.57 -6.19
N ILE A 131 5.92 22.60 -6.70
CA ILE A 131 5.61 22.34 -8.11
C ILE A 131 6.35 23.34 -9.01
N ALA A 132 6.38 24.61 -8.64
CA ALA A 132 7.07 25.64 -9.42
C ALA A 132 8.59 25.44 -9.47
N THR A 133 9.21 24.97 -8.38
CA THR A 133 10.65 24.71 -8.33
C THR A 133 11.05 23.37 -8.96
N ILE A 134 10.27 22.31 -8.73
CA ILE A 134 10.54 20.96 -9.26
C ILE A 134 10.20 20.89 -10.75
N GLY A 135 9.14 21.57 -11.18
CA GLY A 135 8.75 21.64 -12.58
C GLY A 135 7.87 20.50 -13.07
N GLU A 136 7.31 19.68 -12.18
CA GLU A 136 6.33 18.63 -12.49
C GLU A 136 5.04 18.83 -11.68
N ASN A 137 3.93 18.26 -12.17
CA ASN A 137 2.75 18.10 -11.34
C ASN A 137 3.08 17.23 -10.11
N ILE A 138 2.64 17.69 -8.94
CA ILE A 138 2.80 16.97 -7.67
C ILE A 138 1.45 16.91 -6.99
N VAL A 139 1.06 15.72 -6.55
CA VAL A 139 -0.27 15.48 -5.95
C VAL A 139 -0.11 14.75 -4.63
N THR A 140 -0.62 15.34 -3.54
CA THR A 140 -0.85 14.62 -2.28
C THR A 140 -2.10 13.76 -2.44
N ARG A 141 -1.92 12.47 -2.75
CA ARG A 141 -3.00 11.64 -3.28
C ARG A 141 -3.74 10.85 -2.23
N LYS A 142 -3.02 10.03 -1.46
CA LYS A 142 -3.60 9.22 -0.38
C LYS A 142 -2.90 9.56 0.93
N MET A 143 -3.64 9.53 2.01
CA MET A 143 -3.10 9.58 3.36
C MET A 143 -3.92 8.69 4.26
N ALA A 144 -3.28 8.08 5.25
CA ALA A 144 -3.94 7.32 6.30
C ALA A 144 -3.14 7.45 7.58
N THR A 145 -3.83 7.58 8.71
CA THR A 145 -3.23 7.53 10.03
C THR A 145 -3.90 6.44 10.84
N ILE A 146 -3.09 5.58 11.45
CA ILE A 146 -3.55 4.53 12.37
C ILE A 146 -2.98 4.77 13.76
N SER A 147 -3.68 4.31 14.78
CA SER A 147 -3.25 4.46 16.18
C SER A 147 -3.63 3.27 17.04
N SER A 148 -2.89 3.07 18.14
CA SER A 148 -3.19 2.04 19.13
C SER A 148 -3.04 2.61 20.54
N ASP A 149 -4.13 2.58 21.32
CA ASP A 149 -4.14 3.00 22.73
C ASP A 149 -3.59 1.91 23.67
N ASN A 150 -3.77 0.64 23.30
CA ASN A 150 -3.45 -0.53 24.13
C ASN A 150 -2.45 -1.47 23.43
N GLY A 151 -1.51 -0.92 22.69
CA GLY A 151 -0.49 -1.70 22.02
C GLY A 151 0.49 -0.84 21.24
N VAL A 152 0.78 -1.24 20.01
CA VAL A 152 1.79 -0.58 19.16
C VAL A 152 1.35 -0.56 17.70
N VAL A 153 1.93 0.35 16.94
CA VAL A 153 1.85 0.42 15.49
C VAL A 153 3.23 0.29 14.87
N ASN A 154 3.30 -0.26 13.66
CA ASN A 154 4.52 -0.25 12.86
C ASN A 154 4.18 -0.35 11.38
N GLY A 155 5.16 -0.14 10.50
CA GLY A 155 4.95 -0.24 9.07
C GLY A 155 6.22 -0.52 8.29
N TYR A 156 6.06 -0.84 7.01
CA TYR A 156 7.13 -1.12 6.07
C TYR A 156 6.86 -0.45 4.73
N VAL A 157 7.90 0.17 4.16
CA VAL A 157 7.87 0.70 2.80
C VAL A 157 8.86 -0.10 1.95
N HIS A 158 8.37 -0.73 0.90
CA HIS A 158 9.18 -1.42 -0.10
C HIS A 158 9.51 -0.47 -1.26
N LEU A 159 10.79 -0.05 -1.33
CA LEU A 159 11.33 0.75 -2.45
C LEU A 159 10.54 2.03 -2.78
N GLY A 160 9.87 2.62 -1.79
CA GLY A 160 9.00 3.79 -1.99
C GLY A 160 7.71 3.52 -2.77
N LYS A 161 7.43 2.27 -3.18
CA LYS A 161 6.31 1.92 -4.08
C LYS A 161 5.16 1.16 -3.42
N VAL A 162 5.43 0.45 -2.33
CA VAL A 162 4.40 -0.25 -1.56
C VAL A 162 4.61 0.09 -0.10
N GLY A 163 3.58 0.64 0.55
CA GLY A 163 3.60 0.92 1.98
C GLY A 163 2.55 0.09 2.70
N VAL A 164 2.92 -0.44 3.86
CA VAL A 164 2.01 -1.16 4.75
C VAL A 164 2.16 -0.61 6.16
N MET A 165 1.05 -0.32 6.83
CA MET A 165 0.99 -0.04 8.27
C MET A 165 0.07 -1.03 8.96
N LEU A 166 0.41 -1.37 10.20
CA LEU A 166 -0.35 -2.26 11.06
C LEU A 166 -0.44 -1.66 12.46
N ALA A 167 -1.61 -1.79 13.09
CA ALA A 167 -1.81 -1.56 14.51
C ALA A 167 -2.13 -2.90 15.18
N ALA A 168 -1.57 -3.12 16.36
CA ALA A 168 -1.93 -4.24 17.21
C ALA A 168 -2.15 -3.80 18.66
N THR A 169 -3.02 -4.52 19.35
CA THR A 169 -3.07 -4.55 20.81
C THR A 169 -2.08 -5.60 21.32
N CYS A 170 -1.55 -5.40 22.51
CA CYS A 170 -0.68 -6.39 23.18
C CYS A 170 -0.53 -6.08 24.67
N ALA A 171 -0.10 -7.07 25.47
CA ALA A 171 0.30 -6.83 26.84
C ALA A 171 1.52 -5.88 26.90
N ASP A 172 1.63 -5.08 27.97
CA ASP A 172 2.70 -4.08 28.11
C ASP A 172 4.11 -4.68 27.99
N GLY A 173 4.32 -5.89 28.53
CA GLY A 173 5.60 -6.61 28.45
C GLY A 173 5.94 -7.15 27.05
N ALA A 174 4.99 -7.14 26.11
CA ALA A 174 5.17 -7.66 24.76
C ALA A 174 5.47 -6.55 23.72
N LYS A 175 5.30 -5.26 24.06
CA LYS A 175 5.39 -4.12 23.13
C LYS A 175 6.63 -4.14 22.20
N ASP A 176 7.81 -4.44 22.72
CA ASP A 176 9.03 -4.51 21.89
C ASP A 176 8.98 -5.64 20.86
N LYS A 177 8.57 -6.83 21.28
CA LYS A 177 8.38 -7.98 20.37
C LYS A 177 7.26 -7.72 19.37
N THR A 178 6.19 -7.05 19.80
CA THR A 178 5.08 -6.65 18.93
C THR A 178 5.56 -5.70 17.83
N LYS A 179 6.40 -4.70 18.16
CA LYS A 179 6.99 -3.81 17.14
C LYS A 179 7.79 -4.59 16.10
N ASP A 180 8.60 -5.55 16.54
CA ASP A 180 9.44 -6.37 15.64
C ASP A 180 8.60 -7.27 14.72
N ILE A 181 7.61 -7.98 15.27
CA ILE A 181 6.76 -8.86 14.45
C ILE A 181 5.88 -8.05 13.50
N LEU A 182 5.32 -6.90 13.92
CA LEU A 182 4.54 -6.04 13.01
C LEU A 182 5.37 -5.55 11.83
N LYS A 183 6.65 -5.22 12.02
CA LYS A 183 7.54 -4.85 10.91
C LYS A 183 7.66 -5.98 9.90
N LYS A 184 7.84 -7.21 10.37
CA LYS A 184 7.97 -8.40 9.52
C LYS A 184 6.67 -8.78 8.84
N VAL A 185 5.54 -8.66 9.54
CA VAL A 185 4.20 -8.89 8.97
C VAL A 185 3.88 -7.82 7.92
N ALA A 186 4.28 -6.56 8.13
CA ALA A 186 4.16 -5.52 7.11
C ALA A 186 5.00 -5.83 5.85
N MET A 187 6.21 -6.39 6.00
CA MET A 187 7.01 -6.88 4.86
C MET A 187 6.32 -8.02 4.11
N HIS A 188 5.74 -8.97 4.84
CA HIS A 188 4.96 -10.05 4.27
C HIS A 188 3.76 -9.52 3.49
N ALA A 189 2.94 -8.66 4.10
CA ALA A 189 1.75 -8.09 3.48
C ALA A 189 2.07 -7.20 2.26
N ALA A 190 3.23 -6.53 2.24
CA ALA A 190 3.68 -5.78 1.07
C ALA A 190 3.83 -6.68 -0.17
N SER A 191 4.28 -7.93 0.04
CA SER A 191 4.47 -8.94 -1.00
C SER A 191 3.19 -9.73 -1.31
N MET A 192 2.48 -10.17 -0.28
CA MET A 192 1.35 -11.10 -0.42
C MET A 192 0.00 -10.42 -0.64
N LYS A 193 -0.07 -9.10 -0.44
CA LYS A 193 -1.22 -8.25 -0.75
C LYS A 193 -2.58 -8.75 -0.19
N PRO A 194 -2.67 -9.16 1.09
CA PRO A 194 -3.98 -9.45 1.66
C PRO A 194 -4.87 -8.20 1.63
N THR A 195 -6.17 -8.41 1.51
CA THR A 195 -7.19 -7.36 1.47
C THR A 195 -7.88 -7.19 2.82
N VAL A 196 -7.87 -8.22 3.67
CA VAL A 196 -8.46 -8.21 5.02
C VAL A 196 -7.50 -8.81 6.05
N ILE A 197 -7.75 -8.56 7.34
CA ILE A 197 -6.93 -9.10 8.44
C ILE A 197 -7.25 -10.58 8.63
N SER A 198 -8.53 -10.90 8.83
CA SER A 198 -9.02 -12.25 9.11
C SER A 198 -9.96 -12.75 8.02
N TYR A 199 -10.05 -14.07 7.86
CA TYR A 199 -11.04 -14.70 6.99
C TYR A 199 -12.48 -14.36 7.41
N LYS A 200 -12.68 -13.96 8.67
CA LYS A 200 -13.98 -13.51 9.21
C LYS A 200 -14.42 -12.15 8.65
N ASP A 201 -13.48 -11.38 8.10
CA ASP A 201 -13.73 -10.05 7.56
C ASP A 201 -14.03 -10.09 6.05
N LEU A 202 -14.02 -11.28 5.44
CA LEU A 202 -14.40 -11.46 4.03
C LEU A 202 -15.92 -11.29 3.87
N ASP A 203 -16.31 -10.49 2.87
CA ASP A 203 -17.71 -10.27 2.54
C ASP A 203 -18.39 -11.55 2.03
N ALA A 204 -19.63 -11.79 2.46
CA ALA A 204 -20.35 -13.02 2.13
C ALA A 204 -20.72 -13.12 0.64
N GLU A 205 -21.07 -12.01 -0.01
CA GLU A 205 -21.37 -12.00 -1.44
C GLU A 205 -20.09 -12.25 -2.25
N PHE A 206 -18.97 -11.66 -1.82
CA PHE A 206 -17.65 -11.93 -2.40
C PHE A 206 -17.27 -13.41 -2.28
N ILE A 207 -17.43 -14.02 -1.11
CA ILE A 207 -17.17 -15.47 -0.93
C ILE A 207 -18.02 -16.29 -1.89
N GLU A 208 -19.31 -15.99 -2.02
CA GLU A 208 -20.21 -16.72 -2.91
C GLU A 208 -19.79 -16.59 -4.39
N SER A 209 -19.44 -15.37 -4.83
CA SER A 209 -18.99 -15.15 -6.21
C SER A 209 -17.68 -15.87 -6.50
N GLU A 210 -16.71 -15.81 -5.59
CA GLU A 210 -15.42 -16.47 -5.75
C GLU A 210 -15.55 -17.99 -5.69
N ASN A 211 -16.44 -18.53 -4.86
CA ASN A 211 -16.71 -19.97 -4.81
C ASN A 211 -17.16 -20.50 -6.17
N LYS A 212 -18.09 -19.80 -6.83
CA LYS A 212 -18.56 -20.16 -8.18
C LYS A 212 -17.44 -20.06 -9.21
N ALA A 213 -16.63 -19.01 -9.15
CA ALA A 213 -15.52 -18.80 -10.07
C ALA A 213 -14.44 -19.90 -9.94
N ILE A 214 -14.01 -20.19 -8.71
CA ILE A 214 -12.99 -21.21 -8.43
C ILE A 214 -13.46 -22.59 -8.87
N ILE A 215 -14.72 -22.95 -8.59
CA ILE A 215 -15.29 -24.23 -9.04
C ILE A 215 -15.26 -24.32 -10.56
N ALA A 216 -15.74 -23.29 -11.27
CA ALA A 216 -15.78 -23.28 -12.73
C ALA A 216 -14.37 -23.35 -13.35
N ASP A 217 -13.38 -22.67 -12.76
CA ASP A 217 -11.99 -22.73 -13.22
C ASP A 217 -11.37 -24.13 -13.02
N ILE A 218 -11.65 -24.78 -11.89
CA ILE A 218 -11.16 -26.14 -11.62
C ILE A 218 -11.85 -27.15 -12.54
N GLU A 219 -13.15 -27.02 -12.81
CA GLU A 219 -13.88 -27.85 -13.77
C GLU A 219 -13.25 -27.75 -15.17
N LYS A 220 -13.04 -26.53 -15.65
CA LYS A 220 -12.37 -26.29 -16.95
C LYS A 220 -10.95 -26.85 -16.99
N LEU A 221 -10.18 -26.66 -15.92
CA LEU A 221 -8.83 -27.24 -15.81
C LEU A 221 -8.90 -28.77 -15.83
N ASN A 222 -9.90 -29.38 -15.18
CA ASN A 222 -10.09 -30.82 -15.17
C ASN A 222 -10.46 -31.38 -16.54
N GLU A 223 -11.26 -30.68 -17.34
CA GLU A 223 -11.52 -31.05 -18.74
C GLU A 223 -10.22 -31.15 -19.55
N GLU A 224 -9.30 -30.21 -19.34
CA GLU A 224 -7.98 -30.24 -19.98
C GLU A 224 -7.11 -31.38 -19.43
N LEU A 225 -7.11 -31.62 -18.11
CA LEU A 225 -6.34 -32.69 -17.49
C LEU A 225 -6.80 -34.09 -17.94
N VAL A 226 -8.10 -34.29 -18.16
CA VAL A 226 -8.65 -35.51 -18.77
C VAL A 226 -8.03 -35.73 -20.15
N ARG A 227 -8.01 -34.71 -21.01
CA ARG A 227 -7.41 -34.80 -22.36
C ARG A 227 -5.92 -35.13 -22.31
N LEU A 228 -5.22 -34.63 -21.30
CA LEU A 228 -3.79 -34.86 -21.09
C LEU A 228 -3.47 -36.17 -20.35
N GLY A 229 -4.47 -36.93 -19.90
CA GLY A 229 -4.28 -38.13 -19.10
C GLY A 229 -3.60 -37.86 -17.75
N LYS A 230 -3.79 -36.66 -17.18
CA LYS A 230 -3.20 -36.23 -15.90
C LYS A 230 -4.21 -36.39 -14.74
N PRO A 231 -3.72 -36.50 -13.49
CA PRO A 231 -4.61 -36.55 -12.32
C PRO A 231 -5.48 -35.29 -12.23
N LEU A 232 -6.77 -35.49 -11.91
CA LEU A 232 -7.73 -34.40 -11.73
C LEU A 232 -7.44 -33.63 -10.44
N LYS A 233 -7.79 -32.36 -10.45
CA LYS A 233 -7.85 -31.50 -9.27
C LYS A 233 -9.16 -31.74 -8.52
N ASN A 234 -9.09 -31.70 -7.21
CA ASN A 234 -10.29 -31.74 -6.36
C ASN A 234 -11.06 -30.44 -6.55
N ILE A 235 -12.37 -30.56 -6.80
CA ILE A 235 -13.28 -29.42 -6.77
C ILE A 235 -13.66 -29.18 -5.30
N PRO A 236 -13.38 -28.00 -4.74
CA PRO A 236 -13.72 -27.71 -3.36
C PRO A 236 -15.24 -27.53 -3.21
N GLU A 237 -15.76 -27.88 -2.03
CA GLU A 237 -17.16 -27.65 -1.66
C GLU A 237 -17.35 -26.24 -1.10
N PHE A 238 -16.30 -25.69 -0.49
CA PHE A 238 -16.19 -24.37 0.13
C PHE A 238 -14.86 -23.71 -0.24
N VAL A 239 -14.76 -22.40 -0.11
CA VAL A 239 -13.50 -21.67 -0.41
C VAL A 239 -12.97 -20.87 0.77
N SER A 240 -13.77 -20.70 1.82
CA SER A 240 -13.39 -19.99 3.04
C SER A 240 -13.72 -20.78 4.31
N GLN A 241 -12.88 -20.61 5.33
CA GLN A 241 -13.00 -21.20 6.65
C GLN A 241 -14.29 -20.78 7.37
N VAL A 242 -14.87 -19.62 7.03
CA VAL A 242 -16.17 -19.21 7.60
C VAL A 242 -17.30 -20.17 7.22
N GLN A 243 -17.15 -20.90 6.10
CA GLN A 243 -18.12 -21.90 5.64
C GLN A 243 -17.89 -23.28 6.26
N LEU A 244 -16.72 -23.52 6.88
CA LEU A 244 -16.34 -24.80 7.49
C LEU A 244 -16.89 -24.91 8.92
N THR A 245 -18.21 -25.05 9.05
CA THR A 245 -18.84 -25.27 10.36
C THR A 245 -18.46 -26.63 10.94
N ASP A 246 -18.65 -26.81 12.25
CA ASP A 246 -18.41 -28.10 12.92
C ASP A 246 -19.24 -29.22 12.26
N GLU A 247 -20.46 -28.93 11.82
CA GLU A 247 -21.30 -29.88 11.06
C GLU A 247 -20.72 -30.21 9.68
N ALA A 248 -20.19 -29.22 8.96
CA ALA A 248 -19.57 -29.43 7.65
C ALA A 248 -18.32 -30.31 7.76
N ILE A 249 -17.47 -30.04 8.76
CA ILE A 249 -16.28 -30.85 9.04
C ILE A 249 -16.67 -32.27 9.45
N ALA A 250 -17.66 -32.43 10.34
CA ALA A 250 -18.14 -33.74 10.77
C ALA A 250 -18.76 -34.55 9.61
N ALA A 251 -19.49 -33.89 8.71
CA ALA A 251 -20.06 -34.51 7.51
C ALA A 251 -18.96 -34.98 6.55
N ALA A 252 -17.94 -34.14 6.30
CA ALA A 252 -16.77 -34.52 5.50
C ALA A 252 -16.01 -35.70 6.12
N GLU A 253 -15.83 -35.70 7.45
CA GLU A 253 -15.20 -36.81 8.18
C GLU A 253 -15.97 -38.13 8.04
N ALA A 254 -17.30 -38.08 8.19
CA ALA A 254 -18.15 -39.25 8.08
C ALA A 254 -18.08 -39.84 6.67
N LYS A 255 -18.23 -38.99 5.64
CA LYS A 255 -18.11 -39.37 4.23
C LYS A 255 -16.77 -40.04 3.93
N MET A 256 -15.65 -39.44 4.39
CA MET A 256 -14.31 -40.02 4.21
C MET A 256 -14.14 -41.36 4.94
N LYS A 257 -14.72 -41.52 6.14
CA LYS A 257 -14.69 -42.80 6.87
C LYS A 257 -15.46 -43.88 6.11
N GLU A 258 -16.67 -43.56 5.64
CA GLU A 258 -17.50 -44.48 4.87
C GLU A 258 -16.82 -44.93 3.57
N GLU A 259 -16.21 -44.00 2.82
CA GLU A 259 -15.43 -44.31 1.63
C GLU A 259 -14.26 -45.27 1.93
N LEU A 260 -13.50 -45.03 3.01
CA LEU A 260 -12.36 -45.88 3.38
C LEU A 260 -12.79 -47.28 3.83
N ILE A 261 -13.95 -47.40 4.49
CA ILE A 261 -14.56 -48.70 4.84
C ILE A 261 -14.97 -49.44 3.56
N ALA A 262 -15.62 -48.75 2.62
CA ALA A 262 -16.03 -49.32 1.33
C ALA A 262 -14.83 -49.77 0.47
N GLU A 263 -13.70 -49.05 0.55
CA GLU A 263 -12.41 -49.45 -0.05
C GLU A 263 -11.75 -50.66 0.64
N GLY A 264 -12.32 -51.17 1.74
CA GLY A 264 -11.82 -52.34 2.46
C GLY A 264 -10.60 -52.07 3.34
N LYS A 265 -10.37 -50.82 3.76
CA LYS A 265 -9.21 -50.50 4.62
C LYS A 265 -9.44 -50.97 6.07
N PRO A 266 -8.40 -51.46 6.77
CA PRO A 266 -8.56 -51.91 8.16
C PRO A 266 -8.95 -50.77 9.12
N GLU A 267 -9.96 -50.99 9.96
CA GLU A 267 -10.48 -49.98 10.91
C GLU A 267 -9.39 -49.31 11.77
N LYS A 268 -8.38 -50.09 12.18
CA LYS A 268 -7.26 -49.62 13.02
C LYS A 268 -6.42 -48.52 12.37
N ILE A 269 -6.42 -48.40 11.04
CA ILE A 269 -5.66 -47.35 10.32
C ILE A 269 -6.56 -46.23 9.78
N ILE A 270 -7.89 -46.45 9.68
CA ILE A 270 -8.83 -45.47 9.12
C ILE A 270 -8.74 -44.14 9.85
N GLY A 271 -8.71 -44.13 11.19
CA GLY A 271 -8.63 -42.90 11.97
C GLY A 271 -7.42 -42.01 11.62
N ASN A 272 -6.24 -42.63 11.43
CA ASN A 272 -5.03 -41.90 11.04
C ASN A 272 -5.10 -41.37 9.60
N ILE A 273 -5.72 -42.12 8.70
CA ILE A 273 -5.90 -41.70 7.29
C ILE A 273 -6.88 -40.52 7.22
N VAL A 274 -8.00 -40.60 7.94
CA VAL A 274 -9.02 -39.55 7.95
C VAL A 274 -8.44 -38.23 8.46
N LYS A 275 -7.61 -38.26 9.51
CA LYS A 275 -6.92 -37.07 10.02
C LYS A 275 -6.13 -36.34 8.91
N GLY A 276 -5.37 -37.09 8.11
CA GLY A 276 -4.60 -36.53 7.00
C GLY A 276 -5.50 -36.03 5.85
N LYS A 277 -6.53 -36.80 5.49
CA LYS A 277 -7.51 -36.39 4.46
C LYS A 277 -8.27 -35.13 4.85
N ILE A 278 -8.66 -34.99 6.11
CA ILE A 278 -9.36 -33.80 6.61
C ILE A 278 -8.46 -32.58 6.63
N ALA A 279 -7.20 -32.71 7.07
CA ALA A 279 -6.26 -31.59 6.99
C ALA A 279 -6.11 -31.11 5.54
N ARG A 280 -6.02 -32.05 4.57
CA ARG A 280 -5.97 -31.70 3.14
C ARG A 280 -7.28 -31.10 2.62
N TRP A 281 -8.42 -31.60 3.09
CA TRP A 281 -9.73 -31.07 2.71
C TRP A 281 -9.91 -29.64 3.22
N ILE A 282 -9.58 -29.35 4.47
CA ILE A 282 -9.59 -27.97 5.00
C ILE A 282 -8.67 -27.08 4.17
N GLU A 283 -7.47 -27.55 3.85
CA GLU A 283 -6.51 -26.83 3.00
C GLU A 283 -7.11 -26.47 1.63
N ASP A 284 -7.71 -27.45 0.96
CA ASP A 284 -8.34 -27.28 -0.36
C ASP A 284 -9.59 -26.37 -0.29
N ASN A 285 -10.28 -26.30 0.86
CA ASN A 285 -11.53 -25.54 1.07
C ASN A 285 -11.35 -24.16 1.74
N THR A 286 -10.10 -23.70 1.92
CA THR A 286 -9.76 -22.40 2.56
C THR A 286 -8.84 -21.54 1.68
N GLN A 287 -8.84 -21.80 0.36
CA GLN A 287 -7.93 -21.14 -0.59
C GLN A 287 -8.17 -19.63 -0.67
N LEU A 288 -9.42 -19.19 -0.48
CA LEU A 288 -9.77 -17.78 -0.49
C LEU A 288 -9.09 -17.05 0.67
N ASP A 289 -9.10 -17.67 1.86
CA ASP A 289 -8.52 -17.10 3.07
C ASP A 289 -7.01 -16.91 2.90
N LYS A 290 -6.31 -17.91 2.35
CA LYS A 290 -4.87 -17.82 2.07
C LYS A 290 -4.51 -16.79 1.02
N THR A 291 -5.45 -16.38 0.20
CA THR A 291 -5.23 -15.37 -0.83
C THR A 291 -5.47 -13.97 -0.25
N TYR A 292 -6.57 -13.79 0.48
CA TYR A 292 -7.08 -12.47 0.83
C TYR A 292 -6.95 -12.09 2.32
N ALA A 293 -6.85 -13.06 3.23
CA ALA A 293 -6.77 -12.80 4.67
C ALA A 293 -5.32 -12.92 5.19
N LEU A 294 -4.81 -11.83 5.76
CA LEU A 294 -3.45 -11.71 6.26
C LEU A 294 -3.09 -12.85 7.24
N LEU A 295 -3.96 -13.09 8.23
CA LEU A 295 -3.70 -14.07 9.28
C LEU A 295 -3.65 -15.51 8.76
N SER A 296 -4.36 -15.80 7.67
CA SER A 296 -4.46 -17.12 7.05
C SER A 296 -3.32 -17.42 6.07
N GLN A 297 -2.58 -16.40 5.64
CA GLN A 297 -1.47 -16.56 4.70
C GLN A 297 -0.30 -17.37 5.30
N THR A 298 0.33 -18.22 4.48
CA THR A 298 1.60 -18.87 4.81
C THR A 298 2.67 -17.80 4.98
N TYR A 299 3.38 -17.82 6.12
CA TYR A 299 4.29 -16.75 6.47
C TYR A 299 5.56 -16.80 5.60
N VAL A 300 5.84 -15.73 4.87
CA VAL A 300 6.97 -15.67 3.91
C VAL A 300 8.34 -15.87 4.56
N MET A 301 8.48 -15.55 5.86
CA MET A 301 9.74 -15.73 6.58
C MET A 301 9.88 -17.12 7.22
N ASP A 302 8.80 -17.88 7.34
CA ASP A 302 8.76 -19.25 7.85
C ASP A 302 7.54 -19.98 7.25
N ASP A 303 7.79 -20.76 6.19
CA ASP A 303 6.75 -21.43 5.41
C ASP A 303 6.12 -22.62 6.14
N SER A 304 6.59 -22.96 7.34
CA SER A 304 6.02 -24.01 8.18
C SER A 304 4.75 -23.58 8.93
N MET A 305 4.44 -22.28 8.93
CA MET A 305 3.35 -21.71 9.71
C MET A 305 2.61 -20.56 8.99
N THR A 306 1.44 -20.21 9.51
CA THR A 306 0.70 -19.02 9.06
C THR A 306 1.20 -17.77 9.75
N VAL A 307 0.80 -16.59 9.24
CA VAL A 307 1.05 -15.30 9.91
C VAL A 307 0.46 -15.28 11.31
N GLU A 308 -0.77 -15.79 11.50
CA GLU A 308 -1.39 -15.86 12.83
C GLU A 308 -0.57 -16.71 13.80
N GLN A 309 -0.08 -17.85 13.36
CA GLN A 309 0.76 -18.74 14.17
C GLN A 309 2.09 -18.08 14.52
N ALA A 310 2.73 -17.36 13.59
CA ALA A 310 3.95 -16.62 13.84
C ALA A 310 3.76 -15.49 14.87
N ILE A 311 2.62 -14.79 14.82
CA ILE A 311 2.25 -13.76 15.81
C ILE A 311 2.06 -14.38 17.19
N LYS A 312 1.24 -15.43 17.30
CA LYS A 312 0.97 -16.11 18.59
C LYS A 312 2.21 -16.77 19.19
N ALA A 313 3.10 -17.31 18.35
CA ALA A 313 4.38 -17.84 18.79
C ALA A 313 5.32 -16.76 19.35
N CYS A 314 5.13 -15.50 18.94
CA CYS A 314 5.87 -14.36 19.48
C CYS A 314 5.35 -13.98 20.88
N ASP A 315 4.03 -13.79 20.97
CA ASP A 315 3.28 -13.59 22.23
C ASP A 315 1.77 -13.76 21.96
N GLU A 316 1.07 -14.54 22.80
CA GLU A 316 -0.37 -14.81 22.62
C GLU A 316 -1.26 -13.58 22.81
N SER A 317 -0.76 -12.51 23.45
CA SER A 317 -1.53 -11.29 23.68
C SER A 317 -1.61 -10.37 22.46
N ILE A 318 -0.86 -10.66 21.38
CA ILE A 318 -0.80 -9.80 20.20
C ILE A 318 -2.02 -10.04 19.30
N GLU A 319 -2.78 -8.98 19.04
CA GLU A 319 -3.91 -9.01 18.12
C GLU A 319 -3.80 -7.83 17.15
N ILE A 320 -3.76 -8.11 15.84
CA ILE A 320 -3.78 -7.06 14.81
C ILE A 320 -5.21 -6.52 14.72
N VAL A 321 -5.33 -5.20 14.89
CA VAL A 321 -6.63 -4.50 14.90
C VAL A 321 -6.83 -3.60 13.68
N GLU A 322 -5.74 -3.17 13.03
CA GLU A 322 -5.81 -2.32 11.86
C GLU A 322 -4.70 -2.65 10.86
N TYR A 323 -5.03 -2.58 9.57
CA TYR A 323 -4.14 -2.86 8.46
C TYR A 323 -4.44 -1.90 7.32
N VAL A 324 -3.41 -1.21 6.83
CA VAL A 324 -3.51 -0.31 5.68
C VAL A 324 -2.37 -0.60 4.72
N ARG A 325 -2.69 -0.79 3.44
CA ARG A 325 -1.71 -0.99 2.36
C ARG A 325 -1.96 -0.02 1.22
N PHE A 326 -0.92 0.68 0.79
CA PHE A 326 -0.92 1.47 -0.44
C PHE A 326 0.03 0.87 -1.47
N GLU A 327 -0.36 0.98 -2.75
CA GLU A 327 0.50 0.72 -3.91
C GLU A 327 0.54 1.98 -4.78
N LEU A 328 1.75 2.44 -5.10
CA LEU A 328 1.98 3.70 -5.80
C LEU A 328 1.29 3.69 -7.16
N GLY A 329 0.48 4.72 -7.43
CA GLY A 329 -0.22 4.88 -8.69
C GLY A 329 -1.37 3.89 -8.91
N GLU A 330 -1.74 3.11 -7.89
CA GLU A 330 -2.86 2.16 -7.97
C GLU A 330 -4.15 2.90 -8.37
N GLY A 331 -4.77 2.46 -9.48
CA GLY A 331 -5.97 3.07 -10.03
C GLY A 331 -5.74 4.30 -10.91
N ILE A 332 -4.48 4.66 -11.21
CA ILE A 332 -4.15 5.70 -12.20
C ILE A 332 -3.86 5.02 -13.54
N GLU A 333 -4.59 5.42 -14.57
CA GLU A 333 -4.31 4.99 -15.94
C GLU A 333 -3.00 5.65 -16.41
N LYS A 334 -1.97 4.82 -16.65
CA LYS A 334 -0.71 5.30 -17.23
C LYS A 334 -0.90 5.42 -18.72
N LYS A 335 -0.76 6.64 -19.24
CA LYS A 335 -0.74 6.89 -20.67
C LYS A 335 0.53 6.28 -21.26
N GLU A 336 0.39 5.28 -22.11
CA GLU A 336 1.51 4.72 -22.86
C GLU A 336 1.85 5.67 -24.01
N GLU A 337 3.06 6.22 -24.01
CA GLU A 337 3.51 7.16 -25.04
C GLU A 337 4.48 6.46 -26.01
N ASP A 338 4.10 6.44 -27.29
CA ASP A 338 4.97 5.96 -28.37
C ASP A 338 5.92 7.08 -28.79
N PHE A 339 7.16 6.99 -28.27
CA PHE A 339 8.21 7.96 -28.56
C PHE A 339 8.51 8.08 -30.07
N ALA A 340 8.42 6.98 -30.82
CA ALA A 340 8.68 7.02 -32.26
C ALA A 340 7.56 7.78 -32.99
N ALA A 341 6.31 7.56 -32.61
CA ALA A 341 5.17 8.30 -33.15
C ALA A 341 5.23 9.79 -32.77
N GLU A 342 5.63 10.13 -31.54
CA GLU A 342 5.78 11.52 -31.11
C GLU A 342 6.88 12.24 -31.91
N VAL A 343 8.05 11.62 -32.08
CA VAL A 343 9.14 12.17 -32.88
C VAL A 343 8.70 12.34 -34.33
N ALA A 344 8.01 11.36 -34.91
CA ALA A 344 7.48 11.47 -36.27
C ALA A 344 6.49 12.63 -36.43
N ALA A 345 5.63 12.87 -35.43
CA ALA A 345 4.66 13.96 -35.44
C ALA A 345 5.31 15.35 -35.32
N GLN A 346 6.39 15.50 -34.56
CA GLN A 346 7.12 16.77 -34.45
C GLN A 346 7.95 17.11 -35.69
N MET A 347 8.29 16.12 -36.51
CA MET A 347 9.04 16.29 -37.76
C MET A 347 8.15 16.57 -38.99
N ALA A 348 6.83 16.44 -38.86
CA ALA A 348 5.85 16.66 -39.94
C ALA A 348 5.38 18.12 -40.03
#